data_AF-A0A8J3SSB3-F1
#
_entry.id   AF-A0A8J3SSB3-F1
#
_cell.length_a   1.000
_cell.length_b   1.000
_cell.length_c   1.000
_cell.angle_alpha   90.00
_cell.angle_beta   90.00
_cell.angle_gamma   90.00
#
_symmetry.space_group_name_H-M   'P 1'
#
loop_
_entity.id
_entity.type
_entity.pdbx_description
1 polymer ?
#
loop_
_entity_poly.entity_id
_entity_poly.type
_entity_poly.pdbx_seq_one_letter_code
_entity_poly.pdbx_strand_id
1 'polypeptide(L)'
;MVGTVRSGKDGAVVKRIKVNRSGQWRAIFPGSEGYVRSVSDIGYVQFNPTRLAAVKVQRAGKELRVQGRVEWLGSKWNTCLRHGPVLDLHIQFRAKGSAVWKDKKRVQGCIPFHWSTTKTKEAGSWRIVFDGVTNYLPSMSRTFFVKAR
;
A
#
# COMPACT_ATOMS: atom_id res chain seq x y z
N MET A 1 18.08 6.21 16.50
CA MET A 1 18.49 4.98 17.22
C MET A 1 17.23 4.26 17.70
N VAL A 2 17.09 2.94 17.48
CA VAL A 2 15.85 2.19 17.79
C VAL A 2 15.92 1.45 19.14
N GLY A 3 16.95 1.78 19.93
CA GLY A 3 17.19 1.37 21.32
C GLY A 3 18.42 0.48 21.51
N THR A 4 18.83 0.30 22.76
CA THR A 4 19.99 -0.52 23.17
C THR A 4 19.54 -1.86 23.77
N VAL A 5 20.38 -2.89 23.71
CA VAL A 5 20.14 -4.21 24.32
C VAL A 5 21.48 -4.81 24.73
N ARG A 6 21.50 -5.58 25.82
CA ARG A 6 22.68 -6.34 26.26
C ARG A 6 22.61 -7.75 25.67
N SER A 7 23.75 -8.28 25.25
CA SER A 7 23.85 -9.66 24.80
C SER A 7 23.63 -10.65 25.95
N GLY A 8 23.16 -11.84 25.61
CA GLY A 8 23.15 -12.99 26.51
C GLY A 8 24.55 -13.52 26.81
N LYS A 9 24.63 -14.54 27.67
CA LYS A 9 25.90 -15.20 28.04
C LYS A 9 26.60 -15.89 26.86
N ASP A 10 25.85 -16.18 25.80
CA ASP A 10 26.29 -16.77 24.53
C ASP A 10 26.63 -15.72 23.45
N GLY A 11 26.56 -14.42 23.78
CA GLY A 11 26.78 -13.34 22.82
C GLY A 11 25.59 -13.07 21.88
N ALA A 12 24.51 -13.86 21.96
CA ALA A 12 23.33 -13.65 21.14
C ALA A 12 22.57 -12.40 21.59
N VAL A 13 22.02 -11.68 20.61
CA VAL A 13 21.20 -10.49 20.83
C VAL A 13 19.85 -10.68 20.15
N VAL A 14 18.79 -10.75 20.96
CA VAL A 14 17.41 -10.77 20.46
C VAL A 14 16.68 -9.55 20.99
N LYS A 15 16.17 -8.72 20.08
CA LYS A 15 15.31 -7.60 20.43
C LYS A 15 14.09 -7.56 19.54
N ARG A 16 12.90 -7.55 20.15
CA ARG A 16 11.66 -7.26 19.44
C ARG A 16 11.47 -5.74 19.40
N ILE A 17 11.36 -5.19 18.20
CA ILE A 17 11.16 -3.76 17.99
C ILE A 17 9.83 -3.57 17.27
N LYS A 18 8.95 -2.75 17.85
CA LYS A 18 7.74 -2.31 17.17
C LYS A 18 8.12 -1.23 16.16
N VAL A 19 7.99 -1.53 14.88
CA VAL A 19 8.15 -0.55 13.80
C VAL A 19 6.81 0.07 13.44
N ASN A 20 6.82 1.34 13.06
CA ASN A 20 5.64 2.07 12.58
C ASN A 20 5.87 2.69 11.19
N ARG A 21 6.98 2.34 10.54
CA ARG A 21 7.36 2.76 9.19
C ARG A 21 8.32 1.75 8.58
N SER A 22 8.31 1.65 7.25
CA SER A 22 9.30 0.86 6.52
C SER A 22 10.68 1.53 6.64
N GLY A 23 11.74 0.74 6.54
CA GLY A 23 13.09 1.28 6.54
C GLY A 23 14.17 0.24 6.74
N GLN A 24 15.39 0.75 6.83
CA GLN A 24 16.58 -0.05 7.07
C GLN A 24 16.91 -0.09 8.56
N TRP A 25 17.42 -1.23 9.01
CA TRP A 25 17.95 -1.42 10.35
C TRP A 25 19.25 -2.20 10.31
N ARG A 26 20.12 -1.95 11.27
CA ARG A 26 21.34 -2.71 11.50
C ARG A 26 21.67 -2.70 12.98
N ALA A 27 22.27 -3.76 13.47
CA ALA A 27 22.85 -3.81 14.81
C ALA A 27 24.23 -3.18 14.79
N ILE A 28 24.54 -2.41 15.84
CA ILE A 28 25.87 -1.82 16.05
C ILE A 28 26.29 -2.17 17.46
N PHE A 29 27.38 -2.92 17.58
CA PHE A 29 28.10 -3.07 18.84
C PHE A 29 29.21 -2.00 18.86
N PRO A 30 29.16 -1.03 19.79
CA PRO A 30 30.09 0.10 19.78
C PRO A 30 31.54 -0.29 20.15
N GLY A 31 31.73 -1.47 20.72
CA GLY A 31 32.99 -1.87 21.38
C GLY A 31 32.88 -1.78 22.90
N SER A 32 33.77 -2.48 23.59
CA SER A 32 33.97 -2.40 25.03
C SER A 32 35.41 -2.81 25.37
N GLU A 33 35.80 -2.79 26.64
CA GLU A 33 37.11 -3.30 27.06
C GLU A 33 37.28 -4.75 26.58
N GLY A 34 38.36 -5.01 25.84
CA GLY A 34 38.65 -6.32 25.22
C GLY A 34 37.89 -6.65 23.94
N TYR A 35 36.99 -5.79 23.44
CA TYR A 35 36.17 -6.06 22.26
C TYR A 35 36.05 -4.88 21.30
N VAL A 36 36.32 -5.12 20.01
CA VAL A 36 36.25 -4.09 18.96
C VAL A 36 34.82 -3.85 18.47
N ARG A 37 34.58 -2.66 17.91
CA ARG A 37 33.31 -2.29 17.28
C ARG A 37 32.95 -3.27 16.16
N SER A 38 31.66 -3.61 16.06
CA SER A 38 31.13 -4.39 14.93
C SER A 38 29.76 -3.88 14.47
N VAL A 39 29.44 -4.14 13.21
CA VAL A 39 28.20 -3.68 12.54
C VAL A 39 27.64 -4.85 11.73
N SER A 40 26.36 -5.13 11.88
CA SER A 40 25.69 -6.14 11.06
C SER A 40 25.43 -5.64 9.64
N ASP A 41 25.06 -6.57 8.76
CA ASP A 41 24.42 -6.21 7.50
C ASP A 41 23.16 -5.37 7.73
N ILE A 42 22.81 -4.60 6.70
CA ILE A 42 21.59 -3.81 6.67
C ILE A 42 20.42 -4.77 6.37
N GLY A 43 19.52 -4.91 7.34
CA GLY A 43 18.21 -5.50 7.12
C GLY A 43 17.21 -4.45 6.64
N TYR A 44 16.31 -4.83 5.74
CA TYR A 44 15.15 -4.01 5.40
C TYR A 44 13.91 -4.55 6.10
N VAL A 45 13.17 -3.69 6.79
CA VAL A 45 11.89 -4.02 7.40
C VAL A 45 10.80 -3.28 6.65
N GLN A 46 9.82 -4.03 6.19
CA GLN A 46 8.67 -3.50 5.50
C GLN A 46 7.48 -3.42 6.45
N PHE A 47 6.94 -2.21 6.61
CA PHE A 47 5.75 -1.95 7.40
C PHE A 47 4.53 -1.82 6.49
N ASN A 48 3.43 -2.49 6.86
CA ASN A 48 2.11 -2.40 6.23
C ASN A 48 2.08 -2.60 4.70
N PRO A 49 2.33 -3.83 4.19
CA PRO A 49 1.92 -4.19 2.83
C PRO A 49 0.45 -3.84 2.60
N THR A 50 0.13 -3.29 1.43
CA THR A 50 -1.24 -2.86 1.10
C THR A 50 -1.79 -3.61 -0.09
N ARG A 51 -3.12 -3.68 -0.15
CA ARG A 51 -3.85 -4.17 -1.31
C ARG A 51 -5.12 -3.36 -1.55
N LEU A 52 -5.57 -3.35 -2.80
CA LEU A 52 -6.91 -2.92 -3.17
C LEU A 52 -7.87 -4.11 -3.11
N ALA A 53 -8.78 -4.08 -2.14
CA ALA A 53 -9.72 -5.16 -1.86
C ALA A 53 -11.14 -4.81 -2.30
N ALA A 54 -11.94 -5.85 -2.52
CA ALA A 54 -13.36 -5.75 -2.91
C ALA A 54 -13.60 -4.85 -4.14
N VAL A 55 -12.61 -4.71 -5.02
CA VAL A 55 -12.69 -3.81 -6.16
C VAL A 55 -13.69 -4.35 -7.17
N LYS A 56 -14.69 -3.54 -7.49
CA LYS A 56 -15.66 -3.81 -8.55
C LYS A 56 -15.73 -2.60 -9.46
N VAL A 57 -15.65 -2.86 -10.76
CA VAL A 57 -15.95 -1.90 -11.82
C VAL A 57 -17.03 -2.53 -12.68
N GLN A 58 -18.22 -1.97 -12.66
CA GLN A 58 -19.39 -2.55 -13.32
C GLN A 58 -20.23 -1.47 -13.96
N ARG A 59 -20.85 -1.80 -15.09
CA ARG A 59 -21.81 -0.93 -15.75
C ARG A 59 -23.22 -1.37 -15.36
N ALA A 60 -24.03 -0.42 -14.90
CA ALA A 60 -25.46 -0.57 -14.62
C ALA A 60 -26.23 0.39 -15.55
N GLY A 61 -26.65 -0.11 -16.71
CA GLY A 61 -27.29 0.71 -17.75
C GLY A 61 -26.36 1.82 -18.29
N LYS A 62 -26.75 3.08 -18.09
CA LYS A 62 -25.95 4.26 -18.48
C LYS A 62 -24.85 4.60 -17.47
N GLU A 63 -24.89 4.01 -16.27
CA GLU A 63 -23.99 4.36 -15.18
C GLU A 63 -22.83 3.35 -15.07
N LEU A 64 -21.61 3.85 -14.96
CA LEU A 64 -20.46 3.09 -14.52
C LEU A 64 -20.30 3.27 -13.01
N ARG A 65 -20.19 2.18 -12.26
CA ARG A 65 -19.94 2.17 -10.82
C ARG A 65 -18.58 1.55 -10.55
N VAL A 66 -17.79 2.24 -9.73
CA VAL A 66 -16.49 1.82 -9.24
C VAL A 66 -16.53 1.85 -7.72
N GLN A 67 -16.10 0.76 -7.11
CA GLN A 67 -16.03 0.66 -5.65
C GLN A 67 -14.89 -0.26 -5.21
N GLY A 68 -14.48 -0.11 -3.96
CA GLY A 68 -13.46 -0.95 -3.33
C GLY A 68 -13.00 -0.36 -2.01
N ARG A 69 -11.89 -0.84 -1.48
CA ARG A 69 -11.23 -0.28 -0.29
C ARG A 69 -9.74 -0.59 -0.28
N VAL A 70 -8.97 0.20 0.46
CA VAL A 70 -7.56 -0.12 0.75
C VAL A 70 -7.50 -0.97 2.02
N GLU A 71 -6.75 -2.04 1.97
CA GLU A 71 -6.40 -2.85 3.13
C GLU A 71 -4.89 -2.86 3.32
N TRP A 72 -4.45 -3.00 4.57
CA TRP A 72 -3.06 -3.15 4.96
C TRP A 72 -2.87 -4.39 5.82
N LEU A 73 -1.69 -5.01 5.73
CA LEU A 73 -1.36 -6.23 6.45
C LEU A 73 -0.72 -5.89 7.80
N GLY A 74 -1.45 -6.18 8.88
CA GLY A 74 -0.92 -6.30 10.24
C GLY A 74 -0.76 -7.77 10.61
N SER A 75 -1.29 -8.20 11.76
CA SER A 75 -1.48 -9.64 12.06
C SER A 75 -2.54 -10.30 11.18
N LYS A 76 -3.42 -9.49 10.58
CA LYS A 76 -4.42 -9.84 9.57
C LYS A 76 -4.59 -8.66 8.63
N TRP A 77 -5.33 -8.86 7.55
CA TRP A 77 -5.74 -7.74 6.69
C TRP A 77 -6.72 -6.84 7.43
N ASN A 78 -6.36 -5.57 7.54
CA ASN A 78 -7.17 -4.54 8.17
C ASN A 78 -7.54 -3.48 7.14
N THR A 79 -8.74 -2.92 7.25
CA THR A 79 -9.06 -1.66 6.57
C THR A 79 -8.24 -0.52 7.17
N CYS A 80 -7.87 0.44 6.34
CA CYS A 80 -7.30 1.70 6.81
C CYS A 80 -8.22 2.36 7.86
N LEU A 81 -7.62 3.06 8.82
CA LEU A 81 -8.35 3.68 9.93
C LEU A 81 -9.21 4.86 9.41
N ARG A 82 -10.43 5.01 9.93
CA ARG A 82 -11.35 6.11 9.57
C ARG A 82 -10.75 7.51 9.82
N HIS A 83 -9.78 7.62 10.74
CA HIS A 83 -9.00 8.82 11.05
C HIS A 83 -7.53 8.71 10.59
N GLY A 84 -7.23 7.76 9.69
CA GLY A 84 -5.92 7.61 9.09
C GLY A 84 -5.62 8.71 8.07
N PRO A 85 -4.39 8.75 7.53
CA PRO A 85 -4.05 9.68 6.46
C PRO A 85 -5.00 9.48 5.28
N VAL A 86 -5.34 10.57 4.60
CA VAL A 86 -6.10 10.50 3.35
C VAL A 86 -5.27 9.72 2.34
N LEU A 87 -5.76 8.55 1.92
CA LEU A 87 -5.12 7.73 0.89
C LEU A 87 -5.72 8.09 -0.46
N ASP A 88 -4.96 8.80 -1.30
CA ASP A 88 -5.41 9.17 -2.64
C ASP A 88 -5.39 7.97 -3.57
N LEU A 89 -6.55 7.68 -4.15
CA LEU A 89 -6.75 6.61 -5.12
C LEU A 89 -7.10 7.20 -6.48
N HIS A 90 -6.45 6.68 -7.52
CA HIS A 90 -6.64 7.08 -8.90
C HIS A 90 -7.52 6.06 -9.60
N ILE A 91 -8.70 6.49 -10.05
CA ILE A 91 -9.53 5.71 -10.95
C ILE A 91 -9.10 6.03 -12.37
N GLN A 92 -8.48 5.06 -13.02
CA GLN A 92 -7.87 5.21 -14.34
C GLN A 92 -8.68 4.47 -15.41
N PHE A 93 -8.71 5.05 -16.60
CA PHE A 93 -9.33 4.48 -17.79
C PHE A 93 -8.35 4.46 -18.95
N ARG A 94 -8.38 3.37 -19.70
CA ARG A 94 -7.68 3.21 -20.97
C ARG A 94 -8.68 2.76 -22.03
N ALA A 95 -8.89 3.59 -23.04
CA ALA A 95 -9.78 3.26 -24.15
C ALA A 95 -9.33 2.00 -24.88
N LYS A 96 -10.27 1.23 -25.45
CA LYS A 96 -9.95 0.06 -26.28
C LYS A 96 -9.04 0.49 -27.45
N GLY A 97 -7.91 -0.20 -27.64
CA GLY A 97 -6.93 0.14 -28.68
C GLY A 97 -5.93 1.24 -28.28
N SER A 98 -6.10 1.88 -27.12
CA SER A 98 -5.11 2.81 -26.58
C SER A 98 -4.11 2.10 -25.67
N ALA A 99 -2.85 2.52 -25.68
CA ALA A 99 -1.85 2.12 -24.70
C ALA A 99 -1.85 3.02 -23.44
N VAL A 100 -2.52 4.18 -23.50
CA VAL A 100 -2.39 5.25 -22.49
C VAL A 100 -3.48 5.15 -21.43
N TRP A 101 -3.08 5.11 -20.16
CA TRP A 101 -3.98 5.25 -19.02
C TRP A 101 -4.21 6.73 -18.70
N LYS A 102 -5.47 7.11 -18.50
CA LYS A 102 -5.88 8.48 -18.12
C LYS A 102 -6.58 8.45 -16.78
N ASP A 103 -6.19 9.36 -15.88
CA ASP A 103 -6.91 9.61 -14.63
C ASP A 103 -8.31 10.15 -14.93
N LYS A 104 -9.33 9.56 -14.31
CA LYS A 104 -10.73 10.01 -14.41
C LYS A 104 -11.23 10.63 -13.12
N LYS A 105 -10.77 10.12 -11.98
CA LYS A 105 -11.17 10.63 -10.67
C LYS A 105 -10.12 10.27 -9.63
N ARG A 106 -9.95 11.17 -8.65
CA ARG A 106 -9.30 10.87 -7.38
C ARG A 106 -10.35 10.67 -6.28
N VAL A 107 -10.19 9.63 -5.47
CA VAL A 107 -11.06 9.30 -4.34
C VAL A 107 -10.22 8.96 -3.10
N GLN A 108 -10.80 9.13 -1.91
CA GLN A 108 -10.13 8.79 -0.66
C GLN A 108 -10.36 7.32 -0.29
N GLY A 109 -9.30 6.59 0.03
CA GLY A 109 -9.30 5.14 0.28
C GLY A 109 -9.56 4.69 1.73
N CYS A 110 -9.44 5.63 2.70
CA CYS A 110 -9.93 5.64 4.11
C CYS A 110 -11.13 4.74 4.44
N ILE A 111 -12.14 4.91 3.61
CA ILE A 111 -13.48 4.39 3.74
C ILE A 111 -13.71 3.61 2.46
N PRO A 112 -14.56 2.57 2.44
CA PRO A 112 -15.00 1.98 1.18
C PRO A 112 -15.35 3.09 0.18
N PHE A 113 -14.55 3.19 -0.87
CA PHE A 113 -14.74 4.25 -1.84
C PHE A 113 -15.86 3.82 -2.78
N HIS A 114 -16.69 4.79 -3.13
CA HIS A 114 -17.69 4.64 -4.16
C HIS A 114 -17.61 5.84 -5.10
N TRP A 115 -17.55 5.55 -6.39
CA TRP A 115 -17.62 6.55 -7.43
C TRP A 115 -18.47 6.03 -8.57
N SER A 116 -19.29 6.90 -9.14
CA SER A 116 -20.03 6.58 -10.35
C SER A 116 -19.99 7.70 -11.37
N THR A 117 -20.23 7.35 -12.63
CA THR A 117 -20.33 8.32 -13.72
C THR A 117 -21.20 7.79 -14.85
N THR A 118 -21.93 8.70 -15.50
CA THR A 118 -22.68 8.43 -16.74
C THR A 118 -21.93 8.90 -18.00
N LYS A 119 -20.77 9.53 -17.84
CA LYS A 119 -20.01 10.15 -18.95
C LYS A 119 -19.19 9.15 -19.77
N THR A 120 -19.09 7.90 -19.33
CA THR A 120 -18.30 6.87 -20.04
C THR A 120 -19.07 6.37 -21.27
N LYS A 121 -18.77 6.91 -22.44
CA LYS A 121 -19.34 6.47 -23.73
C LYS A 121 -18.52 5.41 -24.45
N GLU A 122 -17.23 5.31 -24.14
CA GLU A 122 -16.29 4.42 -24.84
C GLU A 122 -16.12 3.06 -24.13
N ALA A 123 -15.77 2.04 -24.92
CA ALA A 123 -15.31 0.76 -24.40
C ALA A 123 -13.86 0.90 -23.93
N GLY A 124 -13.49 0.17 -22.88
CA GLY A 124 -12.10 0.12 -22.46
C GLY A 124 -11.85 -0.54 -21.13
N SER A 125 -10.62 -0.43 -20.67
CA SER A 125 -10.10 -1.00 -19.44
C SER A 125 -10.12 0.04 -18.32
N TRP A 126 -10.48 -0.40 -17.13
CA TRP A 126 -10.48 0.39 -15.90
C TRP A 126 -9.56 -0.26 -14.87
N ARG A 127 -8.88 0.56 -14.08
CA ARG A 127 -8.13 0.12 -12.91
C ARG A 127 -8.15 1.19 -11.82
N ILE A 128 -7.87 0.77 -10.60
CA ILE A 128 -7.66 1.65 -9.46
C ILE A 128 -6.20 1.54 -9.08
N VAL A 129 -5.55 2.69 -8.86
CA VAL A 129 -4.17 2.79 -8.42
C VAL A 129 -4.13 3.53 -7.10
N PHE A 130 -3.38 2.99 -6.16
CA PHE A 130 -2.97 3.65 -4.94
C PHE A 130 -1.46 3.87 -5.04
N ASP A 131 -1.01 5.13 -4.99
CA ASP A 131 0.41 5.46 -5.18
C ASP A 131 1.26 5.18 -3.93
N GLY A 132 0.62 4.80 -2.82
CA GLY A 132 1.29 4.65 -1.54
C GLY A 132 1.48 5.97 -0.82
N VAL A 133 1.72 5.89 0.48
CA VAL A 133 2.19 7.00 1.33
C VAL A 133 3.16 6.41 2.36
N THR A 134 3.78 7.23 3.22
CA THR A 134 4.86 6.84 4.15
C THR A 134 4.68 5.49 4.87
N ASN A 135 3.44 5.12 5.24
CA ASN A 135 3.13 3.90 5.99
C ASN A 135 2.27 2.88 5.22
N TYR A 136 2.11 3.05 3.91
CA TYR A 136 1.21 2.24 3.09
C TYR A 136 1.81 2.11 1.68
N LEU A 137 2.06 0.88 1.21
CA LEU A 137 2.72 0.69 -0.08
C LEU A 137 1.83 1.07 -1.28
N PRO A 138 2.41 1.36 -2.44
CA PRO A 138 1.64 1.43 -3.67
C PRO A 138 0.96 0.09 -3.95
N SER A 139 -0.26 0.14 -4.49
CA SER A 139 -1.01 -1.05 -4.90
C SER A 139 -1.89 -0.71 -6.10
N MET A 140 -2.13 -1.71 -6.94
CA MET A 140 -2.99 -1.58 -8.11
C MET A 140 -4.01 -2.71 -8.16
N SER A 141 -5.23 -2.41 -8.60
CA SER A 141 -6.24 -3.44 -8.80
C SER A 141 -5.94 -4.25 -10.05
N ARG A 142 -6.61 -5.41 -10.21
CA ARG A 142 -6.73 -6.01 -11.54
C ARG A 142 -7.37 -5.03 -12.53
N THR A 143 -7.21 -5.32 -13.81
CA THR A 143 -7.88 -4.56 -14.87
C THR A 143 -9.30 -5.09 -15.09
N PHE A 144 -10.25 -4.18 -15.29
CA PHE A 144 -11.64 -4.49 -15.58
C PHE A 144 -12.02 -3.96 -16.96
N PHE A 145 -12.41 -4.83 -17.88
CA PHE A 145 -12.89 -4.41 -19.20
C PHE A 145 -14.39 -4.10 -19.15
N VAL A 146 -14.77 -2.95 -19.68
CA VAL A 146 -16.16 -2.50 -19.80
C VAL A 146 -16.45 -2.19 -21.26
N LYS A 147 -17.48 -2.84 -21.82
CA LYS A 147 -17.94 -2.59 -23.20
C LYS A 147 -18.57 -1.19 -23.33
N ALA A 148 -18.51 -0.64 -24.53
CA ALA A 148 -19.28 0.53 -24.90
C ALA A 148 -20.77 0.20 -24.86
N ARG A 149 -21.59 1.25 -24.81
CA ARG A 149 -23.01 1.14 -25.11
C ARG A 149 -23.19 1.26 -26.62
#